data_AF-A0A843I849-F1
#
_entry.id   AF-A0A843I849-F1
#
_cell.length_a   1.000
_cell.length_b   1.000
_cell.length_c   1.000
_cell.angle_alpha   90.00
_cell.angle_beta   90.00
_cell.angle_gamma   90.00
#
_symmetry.space_group_name_H-M   'P 1'
#
loop_
_entity.id
_entity.type
_entity.pdbx_description
1 polymer ?
#
loop_
_entity_poly.entity_id
_entity_poly.type
_entity_poly.pdbx_seq_one_letter_code
_entity_poly.pdbx_strand_id
1 'polypeptide(L)'
;MTPVGELVRYVVLSRLVKGPASVEEIEALVRTAVERAGKKFDWRVWPQLLANEITINNNEVRLTEHGRFLAAIGLKAMGDYVRRWL
;
A
#
# COMPACT_ATOMS: atom_id res chain seq x y z
N MET A 1 -13.60 4.32 -1.40
CA MET A 1 -12.60 3.22 -1.42
C MET A 1 -13.11 2.07 -0.58
N THR A 2 -12.73 0.84 -0.93
CA THR A 2 -13.09 -0.34 -0.14
C THR A 2 -12.11 -0.50 1.03
N PRO A 3 -12.51 -1.14 2.15
CA PRO A 3 -11.61 -1.37 3.27
C PRO A 3 -10.33 -2.16 2.91
N VAL A 4 -10.42 -3.07 1.94
CA VAL A 4 -9.25 -3.81 1.43
C VAL A 4 -8.29 -2.87 0.68
N GLY A 5 -8.81 -1.89 -0.06
CA GLY A 5 -7.98 -0.89 -0.73
C GLY A 5 -7.20 -0.03 0.27
N GLU A 6 -7.83 0.36 1.39
CA GLU A 6 -7.15 1.09 2.47
C GLU A 6 -6.10 0.24 3.18
N LEU A 7 -6.35 -1.07 3.37
CA LEU A 7 -5.34 -2.00 3.85
C LEU A 7 -4.13 -2.05 2.92
N VAL A 8 -4.36 -2.22 1.61
CA VAL A 8 -3.29 -2.24 0.60
C VAL A 8 -2.49 -0.94 0.62
N ARG A 9 -3.18 0.21 0.61
CA ARG A 9 -2.54 1.51 0.70
C ARG A 9 -1.71 1.64 1.98
N TYR A 10 -2.27 1.29 3.13
CA TYR A 10 -1.57 1.35 4.41
C TYR A 10 -0.28 0.52 4.40
N VAL A 11 -0.34 -0.76 3.97
CA VAL A 11 0.86 -1.62 4.01
C VAL A 11 1.93 -1.16 3.03
N VAL A 12 1.56 -0.74 1.82
CA VAL A 12 2.51 -0.28 0.81
C VAL A 12 3.19 1.03 1.25
N LEU A 13 2.40 2.03 1.67
CA LEU A 13 2.97 3.30 2.13
C LEU A 13 3.83 3.10 3.37
N SER A 14 3.39 2.27 4.33
CA SER A 14 4.15 1.95 5.54
C SER A 14 5.49 1.26 5.24
N ARG A 15 5.56 0.52 4.12
CA ARG A 15 6.82 -0.05 3.67
C ARG A 15 7.70 0.99 2.98
N LEU A 16 7.14 1.80 2.09
CA LEU A 16 7.90 2.73 1.25
C LEU A 16 8.37 3.99 1.99
N VAL A 17 7.79 4.35 3.14
CA VAL A 17 8.34 5.41 4.01
C VAL A 17 9.73 5.08 4.55
N LYS A 18 10.10 3.79 4.59
CA LYS A 18 11.43 3.33 4.98
C LYS A 18 12.46 3.43 3.84
N GLY A 19 12.00 3.78 2.64
CA GLY A 19 12.80 3.84 1.43
C GLY A 19 12.21 2.98 0.31
N PRO A 20 12.78 3.09 -0.91
CA PRO A 20 12.36 2.30 -2.07
C PRO A 20 12.36 0.79 -1.80
N ALA A 21 11.59 0.05 -2.59
CA ALA A 21 11.47 -1.40 -2.50
C ALA A 21 11.31 -2.01 -3.90
N SER A 22 11.62 -3.30 -4.08
CA SER A 22 11.35 -3.97 -5.36
C SER A 22 9.85 -4.19 -5.57
N VAL A 23 9.41 -4.32 -6.82
CA VAL A 23 8.03 -4.70 -7.16
C VAL A 23 7.67 -6.03 -6.47
N GLU A 24 8.55 -7.01 -6.55
CA GLU A 24 8.37 -8.35 -5.94
C GLU A 24 8.14 -8.28 -4.43
N GLU A 25 8.90 -7.44 -3.72
CA GLU A 25 8.74 -7.24 -2.27
C GLU A 25 7.35 -6.66 -1.96
N ILE A 26 6.93 -5.66 -2.73
CA ILE A 26 5.63 -5.02 -2.57
C ILE A 26 4.49 -5.98 -2.91
N GLU A 27 4.61 -6.75 -3.98
CA GLU A 27 3.63 -7.77 -4.34
C GLU A 27 3.47 -8.83 -3.25
N ALA A 28 4.58 -9.34 -2.71
CA ALA A 28 4.54 -10.31 -1.61
C ALA A 28 3.85 -9.72 -0.37
N LEU A 29 4.12 -8.44 -0.06
CA LEU A 29 3.50 -7.73 1.04
C LEU A 29 1.98 -7.55 0.85
N VAL A 30 1.57 -7.06 -0.32
CA VAL A 30 0.16 -6.82 -0.66
C VAL A 30 -0.60 -8.14 -0.67
N ARG A 31 -0.05 -9.17 -1.33
CA ARG A 31 -0.65 -10.51 -1.38
C ARG A 31 -0.88 -11.05 0.03
N THR A 32 0.15 -11.01 0.88
CA THR A 32 0.05 -11.50 2.26
C THR A 32 -1.01 -10.74 3.05
N ALA A 33 -1.08 -9.42 2.90
CA ALA A 33 -2.07 -8.59 3.59
C ALA A 33 -3.51 -8.92 3.15
N VAL A 34 -3.74 -9.06 1.84
CA VAL A 34 -5.06 -9.37 1.28
C VAL A 34 -5.50 -10.80 1.65
N GLU A 35 -4.60 -11.78 1.56
CA GLU A 35 -4.88 -13.17 1.94
C GLU A 35 -5.28 -13.28 3.41
N ARG A 36 -4.56 -12.58 4.31
CA ARG A 36 -4.90 -12.54 5.75
C ARG A 36 -6.24 -11.88 6.04
N ALA A 37 -6.66 -10.90 5.22
CA ALA A 37 -7.97 -10.27 5.37
C ALA A 37 -9.13 -11.20 4.94
N GLY A 38 -8.83 -12.35 4.31
CA GLY A 38 -9.83 -13.38 3.97
C GLY A 38 -10.86 -12.92 2.93
N LYS A 39 -10.55 -11.89 2.13
CA LYS A 39 -11.47 -11.33 1.14
C LYS A 39 -11.11 -11.80 -0.27
N LYS A 40 -12.13 -12.02 -1.11
CA LYS A 40 -11.97 -12.17 -2.56
C LYS A 40 -11.65 -10.80 -3.16
N PHE A 41 -10.37 -10.42 -3.15
CA PHE A 41 -9.86 -9.20 -3.75
C PHE A 41 -8.69 -9.56 -4.67
N ASP A 42 -8.71 -9.05 -5.90
CA ASP A 42 -7.57 -9.21 -6.79
C ASP A 42 -6.45 -8.26 -6.36
N TRP A 43 -5.49 -8.78 -5.62
CA TRP A 43 -4.37 -8.01 -5.09
C TRP A 43 -3.48 -7.42 -6.20
N ARG A 44 -3.55 -7.93 -7.43
CA ARG A 44 -2.73 -7.46 -8.56
C ARG A 44 -3.07 -6.05 -9.03
N VAL A 45 -4.22 -5.51 -8.62
CA VAL A 45 -4.64 -4.14 -8.97
C VAL A 45 -3.95 -3.05 -8.12
N TRP A 46 -3.04 -3.44 -7.22
CA TRP A 46 -2.35 -2.52 -6.31
C TRP A 46 -1.59 -1.38 -7.01
N PRO A 47 -0.96 -1.55 -8.19
CA PRO A 47 -0.29 -0.44 -8.87
C PRO A 47 -1.28 0.62 -9.32
N GLN A 48 -2.44 0.20 -9.84
CA GLN A 48 -3.49 1.12 -10.28
C GLN A 48 -4.17 1.80 -9.10
N LEU A 49 -4.33 1.09 -7.98
CA LEU A 49 -4.90 1.63 -6.75
C LEU A 49 -4.07 2.78 -6.19
N LEU A 50 -2.74 2.73 -6.37
CA LEU A 50 -1.77 3.67 -5.78
C LEU A 50 -1.10 4.57 -6.81
N ALA A 51 -1.69 4.69 -8.01
CA ALA A 51 -1.04 5.35 -9.15
C ALA A 51 -0.62 6.81 -8.88
N ASN A 52 -1.22 7.49 -7.91
CA ASN A 52 -0.84 8.86 -7.53
C ASN A 52 0.21 8.89 -6.41
N GLU A 53 0.28 7.84 -5.60
CA GLU A 53 1.12 7.74 -4.41
C GLU A 53 2.48 7.10 -4.69
N ILE A 54 2.60 6.32 -5.76
CA ILE A 54 3.83 5.60 -6.12
C ILE A 54 4.28 5.85 -7.56
N THR A 55 5.57 5.61 -7.81
CA THR A 55 6.14 5.43 -9.15
C THR A 55 6.84 4.09 -9.21
N ILE A 56 6.77 3.41 -10.35
CA ILE A 56 7.47 2.16 -10.61
C ILE A 56 8.47 2.39 -11.75
N ASN A 57 9.77 2.28 -11.45
CA ASN A 57 10.85 2.47 -12.41
C ASN A 57 11.89 1.35 -12.23
N ASN A 58 12.30 0.67 -13.30
CA ASN A 58 13.35 -0.36 -13.27
C ASN A 58 13.17 -1.40 -12.14
N ASN A 59 11.97 -1.95 -12.00
CA ASN A 59 11.60 -2.91 -10.94
C ASN A 59 11.63 -2.36 -9.51
N GLU A 60 11.75 -1.04 -9.35
CA GLU A 60 11.79 -0.36 -8.06
C GLU A 60 10.56 0.54 -7.88
N VAL A 61 9.94 0.44 -6.71
CA VAL A 61 8.78 1.19 -6.29
C VAL A 61 9.23 2.30 -5.34
N ARG A 62 8.80 3.53 -5.62
CA ARG A 62 9.10 4.71 -4.79
C ARG A 62 7.83 5.50 -4.51
N LEU A 63 7.81 6.23 -3.40
CA LEU A 63 6.76 7.24 -3.16
C LEU A 63 6.92 8.42 -4.11
N THR A 64 5.81 8.92 -4.64
CA THR A 64 5.73 10.26 -5.24
C THR A 64 5.81 11.33 -4.14
N GLU A 65 5.88 12.60 -4.52
CA GLU A 65 5.69 13.70 -3.56
C GLU A 65 4.34 13.62 -2.86
N HIS A 66 3.28 13.33 -3.62
CA HIS A 66 1.93 13.14 -3.09
C HIS A 66 1.88 11.97 -2.09
N GLY A 67 2.47 10.83 -2.44
CA GLY A 67 2.56 9.67 -1.55
C GLY A 67 3.33 9.93 -0.27
N ARG A 68 4.45 10.69 -0.36
CA ARG A 68 5.20 11.14 0.83
C ARG A 68 4.37 12.05 1.73
N PHE A 69 3.68 13.03 1.15
CA PHE A 69 2.80 13.92 1.91
C PHE A 69 1.70 13.15 2.62
N LEU A 70 0.99 12.29 1.88
CA LEU A 70 -0.11 11.48 2.41
C LEU A 70 0.37 10.50 3.50
N ALA A 71 1.52 9.88 3.31
CA ALA A 71 2.13 9.03 4.34
C ALA A 71 2.48 9.85 5.60
N ALA A 72 3.06 11.04 5.46
CA ALA A 72 3.44 11.86 6.61
C ALA A 72 2.24 12.28 7.48
N ILE A 73 1.10 12.61 6.87
CA ILE A 73 -0.09 13.09 7.59
C ILE A 73 -1.09 11.98 7.94
N GLY A 74 -1.11 10.89 7.16
CA GLY A 74 -2.23 9.96 7.11
C GLY A 74 -1.92 8.56 7.64
N LEU A 75 -0.65 8.14 7.73
CA LEU A 75 -0.31 6.74 8.05
C LEU A 75 -0.91 6.26 9.37
N LYS A 76 -0.89 7.11 10.40
CA LYS A 76 -1.44 6.79 11.72
C LYS A 76 -2.94 6.56 11.65
N ALA A 77 -3.67 7.48 11.03
CA ALA A 77 -5.12 7.38 10.86
C ALA A 77 -5.51 6.16 10.01
N MET A 78 -4.76 5.87 8.96
CA MET A 78 -4.94 4.66 8.13
C MET A 78 -4.72 3.39 8.94
N GLY A 79 -3.65 3.32 9.75
CA GLY A 79 -3.39 2.19 10.62
C GLY A 79 -4.47 1.98 11.68
N ASP A 80 -5.03 3.06 12.22
CA ASP A 80 -6.16 2.99 13.17
C ASP A 80 -7.44 2.50 12.50
N TYR A 81 -7.72 2.96 11.27
CA TYR A 81 -8.86 2.50 10.47
C TYR A 81 -8.75 1.01 10.13
N VAL A 82 -7.61 0.59 9.60
CA VAL A 82 -7.36 -0.81 9.20
C VAL A 82 -7.45 -1.75 10.39
N ARG A 83 -6.91 -1.36 11.56
CA ARG A 83 -6.98 -2.16 12.80
C ARG A 83 -8.38 -2.34 13.36
N ARG A 84 -9.30 -1.40 13.10
CA ARG A 84 -10.71 -1.53 13.51
C ARG A 84 -11.51 -2.43 12.57
N TRP A 85 -11.00 -2.63 11.36
CA TRP A 85 -11.68 -3.36 10.31
C TRP A 85 -11.27 -4.83 10.21
N LEU A 86 -9.99 -5.13 10.48
CA LEU A 86 -9.47 -6.49 10.64
C LEU A 86 -9.94 -7.12 11.96
#